data_AF-A0A1Q4FV22-F1
#
_entry.id   AF-A0A1Q4FV22-F1
#
_cell.length_a   1.000
_cell.length_b   1.000
_cell.length_c   1.000
_cell.angle_alpha   90.00
_cell.angle_beta   90.00
_cell.angle_gamma   90.00
#
_symmetry.space_group_name_H-M   'P 1'
#
loop_
_entity.id
_entity.type
_entity.pdbx_description
1 polymer ?
#
loop_
_entity_poly.entity_id
_entity_poly.type
_entity_poly.pdbx_seq_one_letter_code
_entity_poly.pdbx_strand_id
1 'polypeptide(L)'
;MADPSPIQVAQQAKRDADAAYNAANQTATAAEAAARQAERAAKAAETAAQRAQQKAQRTPNAANNQAAASRGEAATAARERANEKTADAGAKRAAANEAKAAKAKADADLAKLTNEKLKNSLPAEEWDEIVKQIELNCGADAIKDGVVKSCGKIRRKNCAGPDPDKNARMDAATQQAINTANGTDIDFNKLGDWEGGQATQAYVPWFPLGVDVKDGAITATTTRVGGGSQALAGNSRSGVTIGTGVDLGQQDATKYGERLRTAGASEDLIKRLTPYMGLKRSEACRYLREHPLTLTKAEADLVDKEMKSYHLAEAKKQYDSAVSGIKGAPKFGELSQAEQTVLMSRKYQDGNLSNAASRRVMQAMGNRNNTDAVNGLSTQYYTSNAHTGRIPKEHDYLQGSYPPPAPAAPGAAPAAPPGGGG
;
A
#
# COMPACT_ATOMS: atom_id res chain seq x y z
N MET A 1 -43.20 -1.76 12.46
CA MET A 1 -41.93 -1.38 11.83
C MET A 1 -40.87 -1.52 12.91
N ALA A 2 -39.72 -2.13 12.64
CA ALA A 2 -38.67 -2.24 13.66
C ALA A 2 -38.06 -0.85 13.92
N ASP A 3 -37.79 -0.52 15.18
CA ASP A 3 -37.16 0.75 15.56
C ASP A 3 -35.76 0.87 14.90
N PRO A 4 -35.36 2.07 14.46
CA PRO A 4 -34.06 2.27 13.84
C PRO A 4 -32.93 1.97 14.83
N SER A 5 -31.90 1.28 14.37
CA SER A 5 -30.70 1.03 15.18
C SER A 5 -29.97 2.33 15.55
N PRO A 6 -29.20 2.36 16.65
CA PRO A 6 -28.42 3.55 17.03
C PRO A 6 -27.53 4.11 15.91
N ILE A 7 -26.93 3.24 15.09
CA ILE A 7 -26.13 3.66 13.93
C ILE A 7 -27.00 4.33 12.86
N GLN A 8 -28.19 3.82 12.57
CA GLN A 8 -29.10 4.44 11.60
C GLN A 8 -29.55 5.83 12.06
N VAL A 9 -29.82 5.99 13.36
CA VAL A 9 -30.14 7.29 13.97
C VAL A 9 -28.96 8.26 13.84
N ALA A 10 -27.74 7.81 14.19
CA ALA A 10 -26.54 8.64 14.06
C ALA A 10 -26.21 8.99 12.59
N GLN A 11 -26.45 8.09 11.65
CA GLN A 11 -26.32 8.35 10.22
C GLN A 11 -27.30 9.43 9.74
N GLN A 12 -28.54 9.40 10.23
CA GLN A 12 -29.52 10.44 9.92
C GLN A 12 -29.08 11.79 10.52
N ALA A 13 -28.69 11.82 11.80
CA ALA A 13 -28.17 13.02 12.45
C ALA A 13 -26.97 13.63 11.71
N LYS A 14 -26.05 12.78 11.22
CA LYS A 14 -24.93 13.23 10.36
C LYS A 14 -25.43 13.86 9.06
N ARG A 15 -26.37 13.24 8.35
CA ARG A 15 -26.92 13.80 7.10
C ARG A 15 -27.57 15.17 7.34
N ASP A 16 -28.33 15.30 8.42
CA ASP A 16 -29.00 16.55 8.79
C ASP A 16 -27.98 17.64 9.15
N ALA A 17 -26.94 17.29 9.92
CA ALA A 17 -25.87 18.21 10.28
C ALA A 17 -25.01 18.63 9.06
N ASP A 18 -24.72 17.71 8.15
CA ASP A 18 -24.04 17.99 6.89
C ASP A 18 -24.86 18.97 6.03
N ALA A 19 -26.17 18.74 5.90
CA ALA A 19 -27.08 19.62 5.17
C ALA A 19 -27.15 21.03 5.81
N ALA A 20 -27.28 21.10 7.14
CA ALA A 20 -27.32 22.35 7.88
C ALA A 20 -26.02 23.15 7.72
N TYR A 21 -24.85 22.50 7.84
CA TYR A 21 -23.56 23.14 7.62
C TYR A 21 -23.41 23.67 6.20
N ASN A 22 -23.77 22.87 5.19
CA ASN A 22 -23.67 23.30 3.79
C ASN A 22 -24.53 24.53 3.50
N ALA A 23 -25.78 24.54 3.99
CA ALA A 23 -26.68 25.69 3.85
C ALA A 23 -26.14 26.93 4.58
N ALA A 24 -25.69 26.78 5.83
CA ALA A 24 -25.13 27.88 6.61
C ALA A 24 -23.85 28.45 5.98
N ASN A 25 -22.95 27.58 5.49
CA ASN A 25 -21.71 28.03 4.84
C ASN A 25 -21.97 28.71 3.48
N GLN A 26 -22.96 28.26 2.72
CA GLN A 26 -23.37 28.91 1.47
C GLN A 26 -23.91 30.32 1.75
N THR A 27 -24.80 30.47 2.73
CA THR A 27 -25.35 31.78 3.11
C THR A 27 -24.27 32.72 3.67
N ALA A 28 -23.34 32.22 4.48
CA ALA A 28 -22.19 32.99 4.95
C ALA A 28 -21.31 33.48 3.79
N THR A 29 -21.00 32.61 2.84
CA THR A 29 -20.18 32.97 1.67
C THR A 29 -20.87 34.03 0.80
N ALA A 30 -22.19 33.91 0.60
CA ALA A 30 -22.97 34.90 -0.14
C ALA A 30 -23.01 36.26 0.59
N ALA A 31 -23.21 36.26 1.91
CA ALA A 31 -23.22 37.47 2.72
C ALA A 31 -21.84 38.17 2.71
N GLU A 32 -20.74 37.41 2.80
CA GLU A 32 -19.38 37.94 2.68
C GLU A 32 -19.13 38.59 1.31
N ALA A 33 -19.62 37.98 0.23
CA ALA A 33 -19.53 38.58 -1.10
C ALA A 33 -20.33 39.89 -1.21
N ALA A 34 -21.55 39.92 -0.66
CA ALA A 34 -22.39 41.11 -0.60
C ALA A 34 -21.75 42.23 0.23
N ALA A 35 -21.15 41.90 1.38
CA ALA A 35 -20.40 42.84 2.22
C ALA A 35 -19.22 43.44 1.45
N ARG A 36 -18.43 42.62 0.75
CA ARG A 36 -17.32 43.10 -0.09
C ARG A 36 -17.79 44.03 -1.21
N GLN A 37 -18.94 43.75 -1.82
CA GLN A 37 -19.51 44.61 -2.85
C GLN A 37 -20.01 45.95 -2.27
N ALA A 38 -20.70 45.91 -1.14
CA ALA A 38 -21.17 47.11 -0.45
C ALA A 38 -19.99 47.99 -0.01
N GLU A 39 -18.91 47.39 0.51
CA GLU A 39 -17.70 48.11 0.89
C GLU A 39 -17.02 48.81 -0.31
N ARG A 40 -16.97 48.14 -1.47
CA ARG A 40 -16.45 48.75 -2.71
C ARG A 40 -17.32 49.94 -3.15
N ALA A 41 -18.64 49.80 -3.06
CA ALA A 41 -19.58 50.86 -3.40
C ALA A 41 -19.45 52.07 -2.44
N ALA A 42 -19.31 51.82 -1.13
CA ALA A 42 -19.09 52.86 -0.12
C ALA A 42 -17.81 53.64 -0.42
N LYS A 43 -16.68 52.95 -0.66
CA LYS A 43 -15.41 53.60 -1.04
C LYS A 43 -15.50 54.43 -2.31
N ALA A 44 -16.23 53.94 -3.32
CA ALA A 44 -16.46 54.68 -4.55
C ALA A 44 -17.29 55.95 -4.32
N ALA A 45 -18.35 55.84 -3.51
CA ALA A 45 -19.22 56.97 -3.15
C ALA A 45 -18.46 58.02 -2.32
N GLU A 46 -17.66 57.61 -1.34
CA GLU A 46 -16.79 58.48 -0.55
C GLU A 46 -15.78 59.23 -1.44
N THR A 47 -15.15 58.54 -2.39
CA THR A 47 -14.23 59.16 -3.36
C THR A 47 -14.96 60.20 -4.22
N ALA A 48 -16.19 59.89 -4.67
CA ALA A 48 -17.00 60.81 -5.46
C ALA A 48 -17.47 62.04 -4.67
N ALA A 49 -17.78 61.87 -3.39
CA ALA A 49 -18.13 62.94 -2.46
C ALA A 49 -16.93 63.86 -2.20
N GLN A 50 -15.76 63.30 -1.91
CA GLN A 50 -14.51 64.06 -1.73
C GLN A 50 -14.18 64.90 -2.97
N ARG A 51 -14.27 64.33 -4.16
CA ARG A 51 -14.05 65.07 -5.42
C ARG A 51 -15.03 66.22 -5.62
N ALA A 52 -16.31 66.01 -5.27
CA ALA A 52 -17.32 67.06 -5.39
C ALA A 52 -17.11 68.18 -4.36
N GLN A 53 -16.74 67.83 -3.13
CA GLN A 53 -16.40 68.80 -2.09
C GLN A 53 -15.19 69.65 -2.49
N GLN A 54 -14.13 69.03 -3.02
CA GLN A 54 -12.97 69.76 -3.55
C GLN A 54 -13.34 70.71 -4.70
N LYS A 55 -14.23 70.29 -5.61
CA LYS A 55 -14.72 71.16 -6.70
C LYS A 55 -15.53 72.35 -6.19
N ALA A 56 -16.39 72.13 -5.20
CA ALA A 56 -17.16 73.18 -4.55
C ALA A 56 -16.25 74.20 -3.84
N GLN A 57 -15.18 73.75 -3.19
CA GLN A 57 -14.18 74.63 -2.57
C GLN A 57 -13.40 75.46 -3.60
N ARG A 58 -12.99 74.87 -4.73
CA ARG A 58 -12.21 75.57 -5.77
C ARG A 58 -13.03 76.55 -6.61
N THR A 59 -14.31 76.25 -6.82
CA THR A 59 -15.22 77.03 -7.68
C THR A 59 -16.60 77.11 -7.03
N PRO A 60 -16.76 77.96 -6.00
CA PRO A 60 -17.98 77.99 -5.22
C PRO A 60 -19.13 78.58 -6.03
N ASN A 61 -20.17 77.76 -6.23
CA ASN A 61 -21.46 78.19 -6.76
C ASN A 61 -22.56 77.26 -6.23
N ALA A 62 -23.82 77.68 -6.36
CA ALA A 62 -24.97 76.94 -5.83
C ALA A 62 -25.02 75.49 -6.32
N ALA A 63 -24.76 75.26 -7.61
CA ALA A 63 -24.79 73.92 -8.21
C ALA A 63 -23.69 72.99 -7.67
N ASN A 64 -22.45 73.50 -7.53
CA ASN A 64 -21.33 72.74 -7.00
C ASN A 64 -21.51 72.42 -5.51
N ASN A 65 -22.05 73.37 -4.72
CA ASN A 65 -22.35 73.15 -3.30
C ASN A 65 -23.46 72.10 -3.12
N GLN A 66 -24.52 72.16 -3.92
CA GLN A 66 -25.61 71.17 -3.89
C GLN A 66 -25.14 69.78 -4.35
N ALA A 67 -24.28 69.70 -5.36
CA ALA A 67 -23.67 68.45 -5.81
C ALA A 67 -22.73 67.84 -4.75
N ALA A 68 -22.02 68.65 -3.97
CA ALA A 68 -21.19 68.17 -2.86
C ALA A 68 -22.04 67.62 -1.72
N ALA A 69 -23.12 68.32 -1.32
CA ALA A 69 -24.04 67.87 -0.28
C ALA A 69 -24.71 66.53 -0.64
N SER A 70 -25.35 66.45 -1.81
CA SER A 70 -26.02 65.22 -2.30
C SER A 70 -25.08 64.01 -2.39
N ARG A 71 -23.83 64.21 -2.82
CA ARG A 71 -22.83 63.11 -2.87
C ARG A 71 -22.33 62.72 -1.48
N GLY A 72 -22.23 63.67 -0.54
CA GLY A 72 -21.91 63.39 0.86
C GLY A 72 -22.99 62.54 1.54
N GLU A 73 -24.26 62.86 1.31
CA GLU A 73 -25.40 62.04 1.76
C GLU A 73 -25.37 60.64 1.14
N ALA A 74 -25.13 60.54 -0.17
CA ALA A 74 -25.01 59.25 -0.86
C ALA A 74 -23.84 58.40 -0.33
N ALA A 75 -22.70 59.03 0.00
CA ALA A 75 -21.56 58.33 0.61
C ALA A 75 -21.89 57.82 2.02
N THR A 76 -22.59 58.62 2.83
CA THR A 76 -23.03 58.22 4.18
C THR A 76 -23.98 57.02 4.11
N ALA A 77 -25.01 57.08 3.25
CA ALA A 77 -25.94 55.98 3.05
C ALA A 77 -25.25 54.72 2.51
N ALA A 78 -24.25 54.87 1.62
CA ALA A 78 -23.48 53.73 1.12
C ALA A 78 -22.62 53.09 2.22
N ARG A 79 -22.02 53.90 3.11
CA ARG A 79 -21.24 53.43 4.26
C ARG A 79 -22.11 52.70 5.28
N GLU A 80 -23.29 53.23 5.60
CA GLU A 80 -24.27 52.57 6.48
C GLU A 80 -24.66 51.19 5.94
N ARG A 81 -25.01 51.11 4.65
CA ARG A 81 -25.29 49.82 3.98
C ARG A 81 -24.11 48.86 4.04
N ALA A 82 -22.87 49.35 3.86
CA ALA A 82 -21.68 48.52 3.97
C ALA A 82 -21.49 47.95 5.38
N ASN A 83 -21.75 48.77 6.41
CA ASN A 83 -21.70 48.34 7.80
C ASN A 83 -22.77 47.29 8.11
N GLU A 84 -24.01 47.48 7.65
CA GLU A 84 -25.10 46.50 7.79
C GLU A 84 -24.76 45.16 7.14
N LYS A 85 -24.25 45.18 5.91
CA LYS A 85 -23.84 43.95 5.20
C LYS A 85 -22.68 43.25 5.87
N THR A 86 -21.75 44.01 6.45
CA THR A 86 -20.63 43.44 7.23
C THR A 86 -21.13 42.77 8.51
N ALA A 87 -22.08 43.38 9.22
CA ALA A 87 -22.70 42.78 10.40
C ALA A 87 -23.47 41.50 10.06
N ASP A 88 -24.26 41.49 8.99
CA ASP A 88 -24.96 40.30 8.49
C ASP A 88 -23.96 39.18 8.12
N ALA A 89 -22.89 39.51 7.38
CA ALA A 89 -21.84 38.53 7.06
C ALA A 89 -21.19 37.92 8.30
N GLY A 90 -20.92 38.73 9.33
CA GLY A 90 -20.41 38.26 10.62
C GLY A 90 -21.36 37.29 11.31
N ALA A 91 -22.65 37.63 11.39
CA ALA A 91 -23.68 36.77 11.98
C ALA A 91 -23.84 35.45 11.22
N LYS A 92 -23.86 35.48 9.88
CA LYS A 92 -23.94 34.26 9.06
C LYS A 92 -22.70 33.39 9.19
N ARG A 93 -21.51 33.98 9.30
CA ARG A 93 -20.27 33.22 9.55
C ARG A 93 -20.27 32.57 10.93
N ALA A 94 -20.77 33.24 11.96
CA ALA A 94 -20.95 32.65 13.29
C ALA A 94 -21.88 31.43 13.25
N ALA A 95 -23.05 31.55 12.61
CA ALA A 95 -23.98 30.44 12.42
C ALA A 95 -23.36 29.27 11.63
N ALA A 96 -22.55 29.56 10.59
CA ALA A 96 -21.83 28.53 9.85
C ALA A 96 -20.78 27.80 10.72
N ASN A 97 -20.12 28.50 11.65
CA ASN A 97 -19.18 27.89 12.59
C ASN A 97 -19.88 27.00 13.62
N GLU A 98 -21.04 27.42 14.14
CA GLU A 98 -21.87 26.58 15.01
C GLU A 98 -22.34 25.31 14.30
N ALA A 99 -22.84 25.45 13.06
CA ALA A 99 -23.24 24.30 12.25
C ALA A 99 -22.04 23.38 11.94
N LYS A 100 -20.84 23.93 11.75
CA LYS A 100 -19.61 23.16 11.58
C LYS A 100 -19.25 22.35 12.84
N ALA A 101 -19.42 22.94 14.02
CA ALA A 101 -19.20 22.25 15.29
C ALA A 101 -20.24 21.12 15.50
N ALA A 102 -21.52 21.38 15.19
CA ALA A 102 -22.57 20.37 15.22
C ALA A 102 -22.30 19.21 14.26
N LYS A 103 -21.84 19.51 13.03
CA LYS A 103 -21.39 18.52 12.05
C LYS A 103 -20.25 17.66 12.61
N ALA A 104 -19.20 18.28 13.15
CA ALA A 104 -18.06 17.56 13.73
C ALA A 104 -18.48 16.63 14.88
N LYS A 105 -19.44 17.06 15.71
CA LYS A 105 -20.02 16.23 16.76
C LYS A 105 -20.80 15.04 16.19
N ALA A 106 -21.66 15.25 15.20
CA ALA A 106 -22.42 14.17 14.58
C ALA A 106 -21.52 13.14 13.87
N ASP A 107 -20.44 13.61 13.23
CA ASP A 107 -19.40 12.76 12.65
C ASP A 107 -18.73 11.89 13.73
N ALA A 108 -18.31 12.50 14.85
CA ALA A 108 -17.68 11.79 15.96
C ALA A 108 -18.62 10.76 16.63
N ASP A 109 -19.89 11.11 16.84
CA ASP A 109 -20.88 10.21 17.45
C ASP A 109 -21.13 8.98 16.54
N LEU A 110 -21.25 9.19 15.22
CA LEU A 110 -21.38 8.09 14.27
C LEU A 110 -20.11 7.23 14.20
N ALA A 111 -18.94 7.87 14.19
CA ALA A 111 -17.65 7.19 14.17
C ALA A 111 -17.50 6.27 15.39
N LYS A 112 -17.80 6.78 16.59
CA LYS A 112 -17.76 5.99 17.84
C LYS A 112 -18.61 4.73 17.76
N LEU A 113 -19.87 4.86 17.32
CA LEU A 113 -20.77 3.70 17.19
C LEU A 113 -20.29 2.71 16.12
N THR A 114 -19.73 3.21 15.02
CA THR A 114 -19.21 2.38 13.93
C THR A 114 -17.96 1.62 14.38
N ASN A 115 -17.06 2.28 15.09
CA ASN A 115 -15.83 1.69 15.63
C ASN A 115 -16.14 0.64 16.69
N GLU A 116 -17.06 0.92 17.61
CA GLU A 116 -17.51 -0.06 18.61
C GLU A 116 -18.18 -1.28 17.96
N LYS A 117 -19.00 -1.08 16.92
CA LYS A 117 -19.57 -2.21 16.17
C LYS A 117 -18.49 -3.06 15.51
N LEU A 118 -17.48 -2.44 14.89
CA LEU A 118 -16.38 -3.17 14.27
C LEU A 118 -15.56 -3.94 15.31
N LYS A 119 -15.20 -3.29 16.41
CA LYS A 119 -14.51 -3.90 17.56
C LYS A 119 -15.26 -5.12 18.08
N ASN A 120 -16.57 -5.01 18.30
CA ASN A 120 -17.40 -6.11 18.81
C ASN A 120 -17.62 -7.23 17.77
N SER A 121 -17.29 -7.01 16.50
CA SER A 121 -17.39 -8.04 15.45
C SER A 121 -16.12 -8.87 15.27
N LEU A 122 -15.02 -8.48 15.93
CA LEU A 122 -13.70 -9.07 15.79
C LEU A 122 -13.24 -9.70 17.12
N PRO A 123 -12.43 -10.76 17.07
CA PRO A 123 -11.61 -11.16 18.21
C PRO A 123 -10.72 -10.01 18.70
N ALA A 124 -10.38 -10.02 20.00
CA ALA A 124 -9.62 -8.94 20.62
C ALA A 124 -8.27 -8.74 19.92
N GLU A 125 -7.57 -9.82 19.58
CA GLU A 125 -6.28 -9.80 18.91
C GLU A 125 -6.32 -9.18 17.50
N GLU A 126 -7.44 -9.33 16.78
CA GLU A 126 -7.63 -8.73 15.47
C GLU A 126 -7.91 -7.23 15.60
N TRP A 127 -8.70 -6.84 16.62
CA TRP A 127 -8.93 -5.44 16.92
C TRP A 127 -7.64 -4.72 17.33
N ASP A 128 -6.82 -5.34 18.19
CA ASP A 128 -5.55 -4.79 18.63
C ASP A 128 -4.61 -4.53 17.45
N GLU A 129 -4.66 -5.38 16.43
CA GLU A 129 -3.87 -5.19 15.21
C GLU A 129 -4.36 -4.00 14.38
N ILE A 130 -5.67 -3.76 14.27
CA ILE A 130 -6.20 -2.52 13.67
C ILE A 130 -5.67 -1.30 14.42
N VAL A 131 -5.77 -1.31 15.75
CA VAL A 131 -5.30 -0.20 16.60
C VAL A 131 -3.82 0.05 16.34
N LYS A 132 -3.00 -1.02 16.29
CA LYS A 132 -1.57 -0.90 16.03
C LYS A 132 -1.26 -0.29 14.66
N GLN A 133 -1.97 -0.71 13.62
CA GLN A 133 -1.78 -0.14 12.27
C GLN A 133 -2.15 1.35 12.22
N ILE A 134 -3.21 1.74 12.93
CA ILE A 134 -3.59 3.14 13.06
C ILE A 134 -2.50 3.91 13.81
N GLU A 135 -1.99 3.43 14.94
CA GLU A 135 -0.91 4.09 15.69
C GLU A 135 0.38 4.23 14.87
N LEU A 136 0.76 3.20 14.10
CA LEU A 136 1.95 3.23 13.24
C LEU A 136 1.86 4.28 12.12
N ASN A 137 0.66 4.72 11.77
CA ASN A 137 0.40 5.68 10.70
C ASN A 137 -0.01 7.06 11.21
N CYS A 138 -0.70 7.12 12.34
CA CYS A 138 -1.34 8.31 12.90
C CYS A 138 -0.66 8.77 14.21
N GLY A 139 0.32 8.02 14.70
CA GLY A 139 1.04 8.26 15.96
C GLY A 139 0.37 7.62 17.17
N ALA A 140 1.08 7.59 18.30
CA ALA A 140 0.52 7.13 19.56
C ALA A 140 -0.77 7.90 19.93
N ASP A 141 -1.65 7.24 20.69
CA ASP A 141 -2.93 7.78 21.15
C ASP A 141 -3.81 8.34 20.01
N ALA A 142 -3.71 7.74 18.82
CA ALA A 142 -4.50 8.15 17.67
C ALA A 142 -6.00 7.93 17.87
N ILE A 143 -6.38 7.00 18.75
CA ILE A 143 -7.77 6.70 19.08
C ILE A 143 -8.08 7.33 20.44
N LYS A 144 -9.04 8.27 20.47
CA LYS A 144 -9.48 8.95 21.68
C LYS A 144 -11.01 8.96 21.74
N ASP A 145 -11.57 8.60 22.88
CA ASP A 145 -13.02 8.52 23.10
C ASP A 145 -13.78 7.65 22.07
N GLY A 146 -13.11 6.63 21.53
CA GLY A 146 -13.64 5.71 20.52
C GLY A 146 -13.59 6.24 19.08
N VAL A 147 -12.91 7.37 18.85
CA VAL A 147 -12.81 8.03 17.54
C VAL A 147 -11.33 8.21 17.18
N VAL A 148 -10.99 8.05 15.91
CA VAL A 148 -9.60 8.26 15.45
C VAL A 148 -9.40 9.74 15.11
N LYS A 149 -8.30 10.33 15.58
CA LYS A 149 -7.90 11.68 15.17
C LYS A 149 -7.63 11.71 13.67
N SER A 150 -7.85 12.86 13.04
CA SER A 150 -7.50 13.02 11.62
C SER A 150 -6.02 12.72 11.40
N CYS A 151 -5.74 11.82 10.47
CA CYS A 151 -4.41 11.51 10.00
C CYS A 151 -4.42 11.33 8.47
N GLY A 152 -3.23 11.36 7.88
CA GLY A 152 -3.07 11.10 6.45
C GLY A 152 -3.42 9.66 6.09
N LYS A 153 -3.29 9.35 4.79
CA LYS A 153 -3.54 8.01 4.26
C LYS A 153 -2.75 6.94 5.02
N ILE A 154 -3.44 5.89 5.47
CA ILE A 154 -2.84 4.71 6.07
C ILE A 154 -1.90 4.04 5.05
N ARG A 155 -0.61 3.96 5.39
CA ARG A 155 0.40 3.27 4.58
C ARG A 155 0.54 1.83 5.07
N ARG A 156 0.74 0.94 4.12
CA ARG A 156 1.04 -0.47 4.36
C ARG A 156 2.48 -0.56 4.89
N LYS A 157 2.64 -1.13 6.08
CA LYS A 157 3.93 -1.38 6.72
C LYS A 157 3.94 -2.83 7.22
N ASN A 158 5.12 -3.37 7.49
CA ASN A 158 5.23 -4.60 8.27
C ASN A 158 4.51 -4.37 9.62
N CYS A 159 3.65 -5.29 10.03
CA CYS A 159 2.94 -5.16 11.29
C CYS A 159 3.84 -5.33 12.52
N ALA A 160 5.00 -5.95 12.35
CA ALA A 160 6.02 -6.13 13.37
C ALA A 160 7.42 -6.23 12.75
N GLY A 161 8.44 -5.76 13.48
CA GLY A 161 9.83 -5.75 13.04
C GLY A 161 10.18 -4.67 12.02
N PRO A 162 11.49 -4.46 11.75
CA PRO A 162 11.95 -3.49 10.77
C PRO A 162 11.73 -3.96 9.33
N ASP A 163 11.83 -3.04 8.38
CA ASP A 163 12.05 -3.41 6.98
C ASP A 163 13.49 -3.93 6.83
N PRO A 164 13.71 -5.09 6.16
CA PRO A 164 15.06 -5.59 5.92
C PRO A 164 15.92 -4.59 5.13
N ASP A 165 17.21 -4.48 5.46
CA ASP A 165 18.14 -3.74 4.62
C ASP A 165 18.24 -4.43 3.26
N LYS A 166 17.73 -3.78 2.22
CA LYS A 166 17.72 -4.28 0.83
C LYS A 166 19.09 -4.64 0.28
N ASN A 167 20.18 -4.19 0.91
CA ASN A 167 21.56 -4.47 0.48
C ASN A 167 22.24 -5.57 1.32
N ALA A 168 21.65 -6.00 2.43
CA ALA A 168 22.19 -7.09 3.23
C ALA A 168 22.11 -8.41 2.46
N ARG A 169 23.18 -9.19 2.44
CA ARG A 169 23.27 -10.45 1.68
C ARG A 169 23.78 -11.58 2.57
N MET A 170 23.41 -12.80 2.16
CA MET A 170 24.01 -14.02 2.68
C MET A 170 25.50 -14.04 2.36
N ASP A 171 26.33 -14.60 3.24
CA ASP A 171 27.79 -14.61 3.04
C ASP A 171 28.20 -15.39 1.79
N ALA A 172 29.21 -14.90 1.07
CA ALA A 172 29.70 -15.51 -0.16
C ALA A 172 30.12 -16.97 0.02
N ALA A 173 30.74 -17.30 1.17
CA ALA A 173 31.09 -18.68 1.52
C ALA A 173 29.85 -19.58 1.65
N THR A 174 28.77 -19.05 2.24
CA THR A 174 27.49 -19.76 2.35
C THR A 174 26.83 -19.94 0.98
N GLN A 175 26.84 -18.90 0.14
CA GLN A 175 26.37 -18.99 -1.27
C GLN A 175 27.11 -20.09 -2.03
N GLN A 176 28.45 -20.10 -1.95
CA GLN A 176 29.29 -21.10 -2.59
C GLN A 176 29.02 -22.50 -2.04
N ALA A 177 28.86 -22.64 -0.72
CA ALA A 177 28.57 -23.93 -0.09
C ALA A 177 27.24 -24.53 -0.58
N ILE A 178 26.20 -23.72 -0.78
CA ILE A 178 24.92 -24.19 -1.35
C ILE A 178 25.14 -24.68 -2.78
N ASN A 179 25.82 -23.88 -3.60
CA ASN A 179 26.09 -24.22 -5.00
C ASN A 179 26.91 -25.51 -5.15
N THR A 180 27.99 -25.63 -4.39
CA THR A 180 28.83 -26.84 -4.37
C THR A 180 28.05 -28.06 -3.90
N ALA A 181 27.29 -27.96 -2.80
CA ALA A 181 26.53 -29.10 -2.26
C ALA A 181 25.43 -29.60 -3.21
N ASN A 182 24.92 -28.72 -4.08
CA ASN A 182 23.83 -29.04 -5.00
C ASN A 182 24.28 -29.22 -6.46
N GLY A 183 25.56 -29.03 -6.79
CA GLY A 183 26.05 -29.06 -8.17
C GLY A 183 25.34 -28.03 -9.04
N THR A 184 25.28 -26.79 -8.57
CA THR A 184 24.61 -25.66 -9.22
C THR A 184 25.51 -24.44 -9.24
N ASP A 185 25.08 -23.41 -9.97
CA ASP A 185 25.73 -22.11 -10.05
C ASP A 185 24.67 -21.02 -9.99
N ILE A 186 24.00 -20.88 -8.85
CA ILE A 186 22.97 -19.86 -8.60
C ILE A 186 23.64 -18.54 -8.22
N ASP A 187 23.21 -17.45 -8.84
CA ASP A 187 23.53 -16.08 -8.41
C ASP A 187 22.60 -15.66 -7.26
N PHE A 188 23.01 -15.96 -6.03
CA PHE A 188 22.24 -15.62 -4.83
C PHE A 188 22.22 -14.12 -4.53
N ASN A 189 23.17 -13.35 -5.03
CA ASN A 189 23.15 -11.89 -4.91
C ASN A 189 22.03 -11.31 -5.75
N LYS A 190 21.89 -11.79 -7.00
CA LYS A 190 20.78 -11.39 -7.87
C LYS A 190 19.44 -11.83 -7.32
N LEU A 191 19.36 -13.04 -6.76
CA LEU A 191 18.15 -13.47 -6.06
C LEU A 191 17.82 -12.54 -4.89
N GLY A 192 18.81 -12.08 -4.12
CA GLY A 192 18.63 -11.08 -3.06
C GLY A 192 18.12 -9.72 -3.57
N ASP A 193 18.53 -9.29 -4.77
CA ASP A 193 17.99 -8.07 -5.40
C ASP A 193 16.48 -8.16 -5.72
N TRP A 194 15.95 -9.38 -5.83
CA TRP A 194 14.56 -9.66 -6.14
C TRP A 194 13.72 -9.98 -4.91
N GLU A 195 14.23 -10.78 -3.97
CA GLU A 195 13.56 -11.17 -2.73
C GLU A 195 13.55 -10.04 -1.68
N GLY A 196 14.63 -9.26 -1.65
CA GLY A 196 14.96 -8.39 -0.52
C GLY A 196 16.25 -8.86 0.15
N GLY A 197 16.78 -8.01 1.03
CA GLY A 197 18.01 -8.35 1.74
C GLY A 197 17.79 -9.25 2.94
N GLN A 198 18.90 -9.82 3.42
CA GLN A 198 18.90 -10.73 4.55
C GLN A 198 18.59 -9.99 5.87
N ALA A 199 17.55 -10.41 6.56
CA ALA A 199 17.12 -9.87 7.84
C ALA A 199 17.69 -10.68 9.02
N THR A 200 18.50 -10.05 9.86
CA THR A 200 18.90 -10.62 11.16
C THR A 200 17.91 -10.32 12.27
N GLN A 201 17.07 -9.29 12.10
CA GLN A 201 15.92 -9.04 12.95
C GLN A 201 14.67 -9.56 12.26
N ALA A 202 13.86 -10.32 12.98
CA ALA A 202 12.64 -10.86 12.41
C ALA A 202 11.61 -9.74 12.17
N TYR A 203 10.75 -9.96 11.17
CA TYR A 203 9.68 -9.07 10.80
C TYR A 203 8.46 -9.85 10.31
N VAL A 204 7.30 -9.21 10.18
CA VAL A 204 6.10 -9.85 9.64
C VAL A 204 5.59 -9.01 8.45
N PRO A 205 5.78 -9.47 7.19
CA PRO A 205 5.37 -8.76 5.98
C PRO A 205 3.88 -8.95 5.67
N TRP A 206 3.05 -8.70 6.67
CA TRP A 206 1.60 -8.80 6.58
C TRP A 206 0.95 -7.47 6.97
N PHE A 207 -0.09 -7.09 6.22
CA PHE A 207 -0.93 -5.96 6.57
C PHE A 207 -2.42 -6.29 6.35
N PRO A 208 -3.30 -5.82 7.23
CA PRO A 208 -4.74 -5.95 7.04
C PRO A 208 -5.22 -5.08 5.87
N LEU A 209 -6.17 -5.61 5.10
CA LEU A 209 -6.75 -4.93 3.94
C LEU A 209 -7.86 -3.97 4.38
N GLY A 210 -7.97 -2.86 3.65
CA GLY A 210 -9.04 -1.88 3.84
C GLY A 210 -9.04 -1.15 5.18
N VAL A 211 -7.94 -1.25 5.94
CA VAL A 211 -7.73 -0.39 7.12
C VAL A 211 -7.57 1.05 6.64
N ASP A 212 -8.56 1.86 6.96
CA ASP A 212 -8.60 3.28 6.63
C ASP A 212 -9.40 4.05 7.69
N VAL A 213 -9.21 5.37 7.73
CA VAL A 213 -9.84 6.26 8.69
C VAL A 213 -10.49 7.42 7.94
N LYS A 214 -11.81 7.58 8.13
CA LYS A 214 -12.56 8.70 7.57
C LYS A 214 -13.51 9.29 8.60
N ASP A 215 -13.43 10.60 8.80
CA ASP A 215 -14.24 11.32 9.79
C ASP A 215 -14.18 10.67 11.19
N GLY A 216 -13.02 10.07 11.51
CA GLY A 216 -12.76 9.34 12.76
C GLY A 216 -13.32 7.92 12.85
N ALA A 217 -14.07 7.47 11.84
CA ALA A 217 -14.53 6.09 11.71
C ALA A 217 -13.46 5.22 11.04
N ILE A 218 -13.35 3.97 11.51
CA ILE A 218 -12.42 2.95 11.03
C ILE A 218 -13.18 2.03 10.08
N THR A 219 -12.56 1.76 8.93
CA THR A 219 -12.95 0.64 8.07
C THR A 219 -11.88 -0.43 8.12
N ALA A 220 -12.25 -1.69 7.97
CA ALA A 220 -11.34 -2.81 7.76
C ALA A 220 -12.04 -3.87 6.92
N THR A 221 -11.29 -4.58 6.08
CA THR A 221 -11.83 -5.73 5.33
C THR A 221 -11.73 -6.97 6.21
N THR A 222 -12.85 -7.64 6.39
CA THR A 222 -12.96 -8.86 7.20
C THR A 222 -13.36 -10.04 6.34
N THR A 223 -12.96 -11.24 6.75
CA THR A 223 -13.41 -12.50 6.18
C THR A 223 -14.04 -13.36 7.26
N ARG A 224 -15.07 -14.13 6.91
CA ARG A 224 -15.58 -15.18 7.80
C ARG A 224 -14.56 -16.31 7.91
N VAL A 225 -14.29 -16.73 9.13
CA VAL A 225 -13.52 -17.94 9.44
C VAL A 225 -14.45 -19.03 9.97
N GLY A 226 -13.95 -20.26 10.07
CA GLY A 226 -14.71 -21.39 10.61
C GLY A 226 -15.29 -21.05 12.00
N GLY A 227 -16.50 -21.54 12.29
CA GLY A 227 -17.19 -21.22 13.55
C GLY A 227 -17.92 -19.87 13.58
N GLY A 228 -18.09 -19.20 12.44
CA GLY A 228 -18.93 -17.98 12.31
C GLY A 228 -18.26 -16.69 12.76
N SER A 229 -17.02 -16.76 13.27
CA SER A 229 -16.22 -15.58 13.67
C SER A 229 -15.68 -14.82 12.45
N GLN A 230 -15.33 -13.54 12.64
CA GLN A 230 -14.61 -12.75 11.63
C GLN A 230 -13.12 -12.69 11.96
N ALA A 231 -12.30 -12.59 10.91
CA ALA A 231 -10.87 -12.33 11.00
C ALA A 231 -10.49 -11.23 10.00
N LEU A 232 -9.34 -10.59 10.20
CA LEU A 232 -8.86 -9.59 9.24
C LEU A 232 -8.49 -10.27 7.92
N ALA A 233 -9.01 -9.72 6.83
CA ALA A 233 -8.50 -10.02 5.51
C ALA A 233 -7.11 -9.38 5.40
N GLY A 234 -6.14 -10.09 4.84
CA GLY A 234 -4.80 -9.57 4.64
C GLY A 234 -4.30 -9.79 3.23
N ASN A 235 -3.23 -9.07 2.88
CA ASN A 235 -2.55 -9.21 1.59
C ASN A 235 -1.91 -10.58 1.37
N SER A 236 -1.64 -11.30 2.46
CA SER A 236 -1.03 -12.63 2.45
C SER A 236 -1.48 -13.45 3.66
N ARG A 237 -0.84 -14.60 3.84
CA ARG A 237 -0.91 -15.39 5.09
C ARG A 237 0.44 -15.43 5.80
N SER A 238 1.27 -14.41 5.59
CA SER A 238 2.65 -14.39 6.09
C SER A 238 2.70 -14.49 7.61
N GLY A 239 3.71 -15.18 8.12
CA GLY A 239 4.08 -15.16 9.53
C GLY A 239 5.38 -14.41 9.78
N VAL A 240 6.02 -14.75 10.89
CA VAL A 240 7.34 -14.22 11.23
C VAL A 240 8.37 -14.66 10.20
N THR A 241 9.08 -13.70 9.64
CA THR A 241 10.04 -13.86 8.55
C THR A 241 11.42 -13.41 9.01
N ILE A 242 12.45 -14.17 8.64
CA ILE A 242 13.86 -13.95 8.98
C ILE A 242 14.75 -14.29 7.77
N GLY A 243 16.03 -13.93 7.80
CA GLY A 243 16.96 -14.20 6.71
C GLY A 243 16.52 -13.55 5.40
N THR A 244 16.73 -14.22 4.28
CA THR A 244 16.30 -13.79 2.96
C THR A 244 14.89 -14.32 2.67
N GLY A 245 13.90 -13.84 3.43
CA GLY A 245 12.48 -14.15 3.20
C GLY A 245 12.03 -15.52 3.71
N VAL A 246 12.69 -16.10 4.72
CA VAL A 246 12.28 -17.37 5.33
C VAL A 246 11.08 -17.14 6.25
N ASP A 247 9.88 -17.46 5.77
CA ASP A 247 8.62 -17.36 6.54
C ASP A 247 8.45 -18.58 7.47
N LEU A 248 8.75 -18.38 8.75
CA LEU A 248 8.58 -19.36 9.83
C LEU A 248 7.11 -19.76 10.00
N GLY A 249 6.18 -18.83 9.73
CA GLY A 249 4.74 -19.09 9.82
C GLY A 249 4.23 -20.14 8.83
N GLN A 250 4.92 -20.37 7.70
CA GLN A 250 4.57 -21.48 6.80
C GLN A 250 5.26 -22.80 7.15
N GLN A 251 6.11 -22.83 8.18
CA GLN A 251 6.85 -24.01 8.55
C GLN A 251 6.11 -24.85 9.59
N ASP A 252 6.18 -26.16 9.42
CA ASP A 252 5.83 -27.11 10.47
C ASP A 252 7.01 -27.22 11.45
N ALA A 253 6.71 -27.07 12.75
CA ALA A 253 7.74 -26.99 13.77
C ALA A 253 8.64 -28.23 13.84
N THR A 254 8.05 -29.41 13.71
CA THR A 254 8.77 -30.68 13.79
C THR A 254 9.65 -30.86 12.56
N LYS A 255 9.06 -30.78 11.36
CA LYS A 255 9.79 -31.00 10.11
C LYS A 255 10.88 -29.96 9.89
N TYR A 256 10.61 -28.70 10.20
CA TYR A 256 11.60 -27.66 9.99
C TYR A 256 12.71 -27.71 11.04
N GLY A 257 12.40 -28.04 12.29
CA GLY A 257 13.41 -28.31 13.32
C GLY A 257 14.37 -29.44 12.93
N GLU A 258 13.86 -30.54 12.36
CA GLU A 258 14.68 -31.65 11.84
C GLU A 258 15.60 -31.21 10.70
N ARG A 259 15.08 -30.42 9.75
CA ARG A 259 15.90 -29.87 8.64
C ARG A 259 16.98 -28.94 9.16
N LEU A 260 16.66 -28.04 10.10
CA LEU A 260 17.64 -27.15 10.73
C LEU A 260 18.73 -27.93 11.46
N ARG A 261 18.37 -28.97 12.22
CA ARG A 261 19.34 -29.85 12.89
C ARG A 261 20.26 -30.54 11.89
N THR A 262 19.69 -31.04 10.79
CA THR A 262 20.47 -31.64 9.69
C THR A 262 21.41 -30.63 9.02
N ALA A 263 20.99 -29.36 8.94
CA ALA A 263 21.81 -28.26 8.44
C ALA A 263 22.88 -27.76 9.43
N GLY A 264 22.92 -28.32 10.65
CA GLY A 264 23.90 -27.98 11.69
C GLY A 264 23.46 -26.88 12.66
N ALA A 265 22.17 -26.53 12.71
CA ALA A 265 21.66 -25.59 13.70
C ALA A 265 21.84 -26.16 15.12
N SER A 266 22.16 -25.28 16.08
CA SER A 266 22.17 -25.64 17.49
C SER A 266 20.73 -25.85 18.00
N GLU A 267 20.59 -26.68 19.05
CA GLU A 267 19.30 -26.85 19.73
C GLU A 267 18.78 -25.52 20.32
N ASP A 268 19.68 -24.62 20.72
CA ASP A 268 19.32 -23.27 21.18
C ASP A 268 18.65 -22.46 20.06
N LEU A 269 19.24 -22.43 18.86
CA LEU A 269 18.66 -21.74 17.72
C LEU A 269 17.28 -22.31 17.37
N ILE A 270 17.17 -23.64 17.30
CA ILE A 270 15.89 -24.30 17.00
C ILE A 270 14.85 -23.93 18.06
N LYS A 271 15.19 -24.02 19.35
CA LYS A 271 14.30 -23.65 20.46
C LYS A 271 13.85 -22.19 20.38
N ARG A 272 14.72 -21.26 19.95
CA ARG A 272 14.34 -19.85 19.72
C ARG A 272 13.42 -19.68 18.53
N LEU A 273 13.57 -20.46 17.46
CA LEU A 273 12.74 -20.32 16.25
C LEU A 273 11.37 -21.01 16.37
N THR A 274 11.28 -22.13 17.09
CA THR A 274 10.08 -22.98 17.19
C THR A 274 8.80 -22.21 17.56
N PRO A 275 8.78 -21.29 18.53
CA PRO A 275 7.55 -20.61 18.93
C PRO A 275 6.93 -19.74 17.83
N TYR A 276 7.70 -19.35 16.82
CA TYR A 276 7.22 -18.54 15.70
C TYR A 276 6.68 -19.39 14.54
N MET A 277 6.91 -20.71 14.56
CA MET A 277 6.52 -21.60 13.48
C MET A 277 5.02 -21.85 13.49
N GLY A 278 4.39 -21.72 12.33
CA GLY A 278 2.93 -21.85 12.18
C GLY A 278 2.11 -20.60 12.52
N LEU A 279 2.67 -19.63 13.25
CA LEU A 279 2.00 -18.37 13.56
C LEU A 279 1.85 -17.51 12.31
N LYS A 280 0.67 -16.95 12.06
CA LYS A 280 0.36 -16.18 10.85
C LYS A 280 -0.40 -14.90 11.18
N ARG A 281 -0.28 -13.90 10.31
CA ARG A 281 -1.09 -12.67 10.35
C ARG A 281 -1.00 -11.98 11.73
N SER A 282 -2.13 -11.46 12.24
CA SER A 282 -2.24 -10.75 13.51
C SER A 282 -1.61 -11.50 14.69
N GLU A 283 -1.72 -12.84 14.72
CA GLU A 283 -1.08 -13.66 15.75
C GLU A 283 0.45 -13.58 15.69
N ALA A 284 1.03 -13.69 14.50
CA ALA A 284 2.48 -13.52 14.29
C ALA A 284 2.93 -12.08 14.60
N CYS A 285 2.14 -11.08 14.20
CA CYS A 285 2.42 -9.67 14.47
C CYS A 285 2.50 -9.41 15.98
N ARG A 286 1.49 -9.87 16.73
CA ARG A 286 1.45 -9.73 18.20
C ARG A 286 2.61 -10.47 18.85
N TYR A 287 2.78 -11.75 18.52
CA TYR A 287 3.79 -12.59 19.14
C TYR A 287 5.20 -12.03 18.92
N LEU A 288 5.52 -11.54 17.72
CA LEU A 288 6.83 -10.94 17.46
C LEU A 288 7.05 -9.62 18.21
N ARG A 289 6.00 -8.80 18.42
CA ARG A 289 6.13 -7.57 19.22
C ARG A 289 6.40 -7.87 20.70
N GLU A 290 5.78 -8.92 21.23
CA GLU A 290 5.96 -9.36 22.62
C GLU A 290 7.25 -10.15 22.82
N HIS A 291 7.70 -10.85 21.78
CA HIS A 291 8.90 -11.67 21.77
C HIS A 291 9.76 -11.33 20.55
N PRO A 292 10.53 -10.23 20.57
CA PRO A 292 11.41 -9.87 19.46
C PRO A 292 12.46 -10.96 19.21
N LEU A 293 12.62 -11.36 17.94
CA LEU A 293 13.63 -12.33 17.52
C LEU A 293 14.76 -11.64 16.76
N THR A 294 15.98 -11.83 17.24
CA THR A 294 17.20 -11.43 16.53
C THR A 294 18.14 -12.61 16.43
N LEU A 295 18.69 -12.82 15.24
CA LEU A 295 19.71 -13.80 14.93
C LEU A 295 21.06 -13.13 14.73
N THR A 296 22.13 -13.88 15.00
CA THR A 296 23.45 -13.48 14.49
C THR A 296 23.49 -13.64 12.97
N LYS A 297 24.47 -13.00 12.32
CA LYS A 297 24.68 -13.17 10.87
C LYS A 297 24.88 -14.64 10.47
N ALA A 298 25.69 -15.37 11.24
CA ALA A 298 25.95 -16.79 10.99
C ALA A 298 24.68 -17.66 11.13
N GLU A 299 23.81 -17.34 12.10
CA GLU A 299 22.52 -18.02 12.26
C GLU A 299 21.57 -17.71 11.10
N ALA A 300 21.50 -16.46 10.64
CA ALA A 300 20.71 -16.07 9.48
C ALA A 300 21.21 -16.76 8.19
N ASP A 301 22.53 -16.86 8.01
CA ASP A 301 23.14 -17.60 6.90
C ASP A 301 22.82 -19.10 6.95
N LEU A 302 22.81 -19.70 8.15
CA LEU A 302 22.45 -21.10 8.31
C LEU A 302 20.98 -21.35 7.94
N VAL A 303 20.09 -20.48 8.43
CA VAL A 303 18.66 -20.53 8.11
C VAL A 303 18.41 -20.37 6.61
N ASP A 304 19.10 -19.41 5.97
CA ASP A 304 19.04 -19.22 4.51
C ASP A 304 19.60 -20.41 3.75
N LYS A 305 20.74 -20.95 4.19
CA LYS A 305 21.38 -22.12 3.59
C LYS A 305 20.43 -23.30 3.57
N GLU A 306 19.79 -23.60 4.69
CA GLU A 306 18.81 -24.68 4.79
C GLU A 306 17.68 -24.41 3.79
N MET A 307 17.01 -23.26 3.90
CA MET A 307 15.77 -23.02 3.15
C MET A 307 16.03 -22.98 1.64
N LYS A 308 17.11 -22.32 1.22
CA LYS A 308 17.51 -22.25 -0.18
C LYS A 308 17.92 -23.62 -0.70
N SER A 309 18.64 -24.44 0.07
CA SER A 309 19.00 -25.81 -0.35
C SER A 309 17.76 -26.69 -0.53
N TYR A 310 16.79 -26.60 0.39
CA TYR A 310 15.52 -27.32 0.27
C TYR A 310 14.74 -26.93 -1.00
N HIS A 311 14.57 -25.62 -1.22
CA HIS A 311 13.88 -25.13 -2.42
C HIS A 311 14.62 -25.48 -3.71
N LEU A 312 15.96 -25.46 -3.69
CA LEU A 312 16.78 -25.81 -4.84
C LEU A 312 16.68 -27.30 -5.20
N ALA A 313 16.71 -28.19 -4.20
CA ALA A 313 16.51 -29.62 -4.42
C ALA A 313 15.14 -29.90 -5.08
N GLU A 314 14.09 -29.23 -4.61
CA GLU A 314 12.76 -29.31 -5.20
C GLU A 314 12.68 -28.66 -6.59
N ALA A 315 13.39 -27.56 -6.85
CA ALA A 315 13.47 -26.95 -8.18
C ALA A 315 14.10 -27.91 -9.20
N LYS A 316 15.23 -28.54 -8.84
CA LYS A 316 15.92 -29.53 -9.67
C LYS A 316 14.99 -30.67 -10.04
N LYS A 317 14.31 -31.25 -9.04
CA LYS A 317 13.34 -32.35 -9.25
C LYS A 317 12.20 -31.95 -10.19
N GLN A 318 11.63 -30.76 -10.00
CA GLN A 318 10.50 -30.30 -10.81
C GLN A 318 10.93 -29.97 -12.25
N TYR A 319 12.11 -29.39 -12.44
CA TYR A 319 12.68 -29.16 -13.76
C TYR A 319 12.98 -30.47 -14.49
N ASP A 320 13.74 -31.38 -13.86
CA ASP A 320 14.14 -32.65 -14.48
C ASP A 320 12.90 -33.49 -14.87
N SER A 321 11.83 -33.42 -14.06
CA SER A 321 10.55 -34.04 -14.39
C SER A 321 9.83 -33.34 -15.55
N ALA A 322 9.92 -32.01 -15.68
CA ALA A 322 9.25 -31.27 -16.73
C ALA A 322 9.89 -31.49 -18.12
N VAL A 323 11.18 -31.82 -18.16
CA VAL A 323 11.96 -32.01 -19.39
C VAL A 323 12.24 -33.48 -19.71
N SER A 324 11.77 -34.43 -18.91
CA SER A 324 12.11 -35.86 -19.06
C SER A 324 11.72 -36.48 -20.41
N GLY A 325 10.75 -35.89 -21.11
CA GLY A 325 10.33 -36.30 -22.46
C GLY A 325 11.12 -35.64 -23.60
N ILE A 326 12.01 -34.70 -23.30
CA ILE A 326 12.78 -33.96 -24.30
C ILE A 326 14.13 -34.66 -24.49
N LYS A 327 14.37 -35.18 -25.69
CA LYS A 327 15.62 -35.90 -26.02
C LYS A 327 16.81 -34.95 -25.93
N GLY A 328 17.79 -35.29 -25.09
CA GLY A 328 19.02 -34.50 -24.92
C GLY A 328 18.84 -33.23 -24.08
N ALA A 329 17.72 -33.07 -23.37
CA ALA A 329 17.55 -31.95 -22.46
C ALA A 329 18.64 -31.96 -21.37
N PRO A 330 19.24 -30.79 -21.07
CA PRO A 330 20.20 -30.68 -19.98
C PRO A 330 19.53 -30.96 -18.63
N LYS A 331 20.28 -31.51 -17.69
CA LYS A 331 19.92 -31.54 -16.27
C LYS A 331 19.94 -30.13 -15.70
N PHE A 332 19.25 -29.92 -14.58
CA PHE A 332 19.19 -28.59 -13.96
C PHE A 332 20.59 -27.96 -13.74
N GLY A 333 21.57 -28.73 -13.26
CA GLY A 333 22.93 -28.23 -13.01
C GLY A 333 23.74 -27.90 -14.27
N GLU A 334 23.26 -28.31 -15.44
CA GLU A 334 23.87 -28.07 -16.76
C GLU A 334 23.22 -26.88 -17.51
N LEU A 335 22.22 -26.25 -16.89
CA LEU A 335 21.69 -24.97 -17.31
C LEU A 335 22.72 -23.86 -17.02
N SER A 336 22.60 -22.74 -17.73
CA SER A 336 23.38 -21.54 -17.40
C SER A 336 23.04 -21.00 -16.01
N GLN A 337 23.97 -20.26 -15.39
CA GLN A 337 23.72 -19.59 -14.10
C GLN A 337 22.43 -18.76 -14.12
N ALA A 338 22.16 -18.06 -15.22
CA ALA A 338 20.96 -17.24 -15.35
C ALA A 338 19.67 -18.07 -15.35
N GLU A 339 19.63 -19.16 -16.12
CA GLU A 339 18.51 -20.10 -16.15
C GLU A 339 18.26 -20.73 -14.78
N GLN A 340 19.32 -21.23 -14.12
CA GLN A 340 19.22 -21.81 -12.79
C GLN A 340 18.69 -20.79 -11.77
N THR A 341 19.21 -19.56 -11.81
CA THR A 341 18.82 -18.47 -10.91
C THR A 341 17.37 -18.07 -11.09
N VAL A 342 16.89 -17.97 -12.34
CA VAL A 342 15.47 -17.67 -12.62
C VAL A 342 14.56 -18.80 -12.15
N LEU A 343 14.90 -20.06 -12.39
CA LEU A 343 14.08 -21.18 -11.91
C LEU A 343 14.05 -21.26 -10.39
N MET A 344 15.18 -21.00 -9.72
CA MET A 344 15.24 -20.90 -8.25
C MET A 344 14.37 -19.75 -7.75
N SER A 345 14.46 -18.58 -8.39
CA SER A 345 13.64 -17.40 -8.12
C SER A 345 12.14 -17.71 -8.20
N ARG A 346 11.70 -18.38 -9.27
CA ARG A 346 10.31 -18.82 -9.43
C ARG A 346 9.87 -19.81 -8.35
N LYS A 347 10.72 -20.79 -8.05
CA LYS A 347 10.42 -21.81 -7.03
C LYS A 347 10.28 -21.20 -5.64
N TYR A 348 11.10 -20.20 -5.32
CA TYR A 348 11.06 -19.51 -4.03
C TYR A 348 9.81 -18.62 -3.91
N GLN A 349 9.51 -17.82 -4.94
CA GLN A 349 8.35 -16.92 -4.98
C GLN A 349 7.00 -17.67 -5.01
N ASP A 350 6.85 -18.68 -5.86
CA ASP A 350 5.56 -19.36 -6.09
C ASP A 350 5.40 -20.65 -5.27
N GLY A 351 6.46 -21.08 -4.57
CA GLY A 351 6.53 -22.35 -3.85
C GLY A 351 6.57 -23.60 -4.75
N ASN A 352 6.34 -23.46 -6.06
CA ASN A 352 6.40 -24.55 -7.04
C ASN A 352 6.61 -24.05 -8.47
N LEU A 353 7.18 -24.90 -9.33
CA LEU A 353 7.37 -24.69 -10.77
C LEU A 353 6.36 -25.47 -11.62
N SER A 354 5.37 -26.09 -10.98
CA SER A 354 4.40 -26.96 -11.66
C SER A 354 3.30 -26.20 -12.40
N ASN A 355 3.18 -24.88 -12.19
CA ASN A 355 2.20 -24.08 -12.91
C ASN A 355 2.52 -24.02 -14.41
N ALA A 356 1.51 -23.72 -15.24
CA ALA A 356 1.64 -23.75 -16.69
C ALA A 356 2.69 -22.76 -17.24
N ALA A 357 2.83 -21.59 -16.62
CA ALA A 357 3.80 -20.57 -17.03
C ALA A 357 5.24 -21.04 -16.78
N SER A 358 5.52 -21.55 -15.58
CA SER A 358 6.85 -22.10 -15.24
C SER A 358 7.19 -23.35 -16.04
N ARG A 359 6.22 -24.24 -16.31
CA ARG A 359 6.44 -25.39 -17.20
C ARG A 359 6.84 -24.99 -18.62
N ARG A 360 6.21 -23.95 -19.19
CA ARG A 360 6.59 -23.42 -20.50
C ARG A 360 8.06 -22.99 -20.52
N VAL A 361 8.48 -22.21 -19.52
CA VAL A 361 9.86 -21.73 -19.41
C VAL A 361 10.85 -22.90 -19.27
N MET A 362 10.56 -23.87 -18.38
CA MET A 362 11.41 -25.05 -18.20
C MET A 362 11.53 -25.89 -19.47
N GLN A 363 10.44 -26.11 -20.20
CA GLN A 363 10.45 -26.85 -21.47
C GLN A 363 11.22 -26.10 -22.57
N ALA A 364 11.13 -24.77 -22.61
CA ALA A 364 11.92 -23.96 -23.55
C ALA A 364 13.42 -24.08 -23.26
N MET A 365 13.83 -23.96 -21.98
CA MET A 365 15.22 -24.20 -21.54
C MET A 365 15.69 -25.63 -21.86
N GLY A 366 14.82 -26.64 -21.64
CA GLY A 366 15.09 -28.03 -21.98
C GLY A 366 15.31 -28.27 -23.48
N ASN A 367 14.62 -27.50 -24.34
CA ASN A 367 14.81 -27.49 -25.79
C ASN A 367 15.94 -26.56 -26.26
N ARG A 368 16.67 -25.88 -25.34
CA ARG A 368 17.65 -24.83 -25.66
C ARG A 368 17.07 -23.70 -26.53
N ASN A 369 15.78 -23.41 -26.36
CA ASN A 369 15.08 -22.35 -27.08
C ASN A 369 15.04 -21.07 -26.22
N ASN A 370 16.10 -20.27 -26.35
CA ASN A 370 16.30 -19.03 -25.60
C ASN A 370 15.13 -18.03 -25.78
N THR A 371 14.64 -17.89 -27.01
CA THR A 371 13.54 -16.97 -27.34
C THR A 371 12.27 -17.33 -26.57
N ASP A 372 11.87 -18.60 -26.57
CA ASP A 372 10.68 -19.03 -25.87
C ASP A 372 10.85 -19.05 -24.34
N ALA A 373 12.08 -19.27 -23.86
CA ALA A 373 12.40 -19.18 -22.44
C ALA A 373 12.21 -17.75 -21.92
N VAL A 374 12.70 -16.75 -22.66
CA VAL A 374 12.50 -15.33 -22.35
C VAL A 374 11.04 -14.93 -22.49
N ASN A 375 10.40 -15.22 -23.63
CA ASN A 375 8.99 -14.86 -23.86
C ASN A 375 8.03 -15.50 -22.84
N GLY A 376 8.39 -16.68 -22.32
CA GLY A 376 7.65 -17.36 -21.25
C GLY A 376 7.66 -16.60 -19.92
N LEU A 377 8.66 -15.76 -19.66
CA LEU A 377 8.75 -14.88 -18.48
C LEU A 377 8.02 -13.56 -18.73
N SER A 378 6.71 -13.64 -18.91
CA SER A 378 5.86 -12.48 -19.18
C SER A 378 4.70 -12.38 -18.19
N THR A 379 4.31 -11.16 -17.83
CA THR A 379 3.11 -10.88 -17.02
C THR A 379 1.82 -11.28 -17.72
N GLN A 380 1.86 -11.61 -19.02
CA GLN A 380 0.76 -12.28 -19.72
C GLN A 380 0.50 -13.69 -19.16
N TYR A 381 1.54 -14.41 -18.75
CA TYR A 381 1.44 -15.77 -18.22
C TYR A 381 1.47 -15.80 -16.68
N TYR A 382 2.11 -14.81 -16.07
CA TYR A 382 2.21 -14.63 -14.63
C TYR A 382 1.34 -13.43 -14.19
N THR A 383 0.05 -13.69 -14.01
CA THR A 383 -0.98 -12.63 -13.92
C THR A 383 -1.26 -12.11 -12.51
N SER A 384 -0.64 -12.70 -11.47
CA SER A 384 -0.90 -12.24 -10.10
C SER A 384 -0.21 -10.89 -9.82
N ASN A 385 -0.79 -10.08 -8.93
CA ASN A 385 -0.17 -8.81 -8.53
C ASN A 385 1.24 -8.98 -7.97
N ALA A 386 1.54 -10.13 -7.34
CA ALA A 386 2.87 -10.45 -6.82
C ALA A 386 3.94 -10.60 -7.92
N HIS A 387 3.52 -10.79 -9.18
CA HIS A 387 4.42 -10.99 -10.31
C HIS A 387 4.79 -9.71 -11.06
N THR A 388 3.98 -8.66 -10.93
CA THR A 388 4.08 -7.39 -11.68
C THR A 388 5.45 -6.72 -11.63
N GLY A 389 6.12 -6.74 -10.47
CA GLY A 389 7.44 -6.13 -10.30
C GLY A 389 8.64 -7.08 -10.47
N ARG A 390 8.41 -8.40 -10.42
CA ARG A 390 9.49 -9.40 -10.38
C ARG A 390 9.74 -10.05 -11.73
N ILE A 391 8.68 -10.43 -12.44
CA ILE A 391 8.79 -11.09 -13.75
C ILE A 391 9.59 -10.26 -14.77
N PRO A 392 9.38 -8.94 -14.92
CA PRO A 392 10.20 -8.14 -15.84
C PRO A 392 11.69 -8.18 -15.51
N LYS A 393 12.06 -8.20 -14.21
CA LYS A 393 13.46 -8.26 -13.80
C LYS A 393 14.11 -9.61 -14.10
N GLU A 394 13.36 -10.71 -13.91
CA GLU A 394 13.80 -12.06 -14.26
C GLU A 394 13.94 -12.22 -15.77
N HIS A 395 12.98 -11.69 -16.54
CA HIS A 395 13.02 -11.61 -18.00
C HIS A 395 14.28 -10.90 -18.49
N ASP A 396 14.54 -9.69 -18.01
CA ASP A 396 15.68 -8.89 -18.46
C ASP A 396 17.01 -9.54 -18.11
N TYR A 397 17.11 -10.18 -16.95
CA TYR A 397 18.29 -10.91 -16.53
C TYR A 397 18.54 -12.14 -17.42
N LEU A 398 17.50 -12.91 -17.73
CA LEU A 398 17.63 -14.06 -18.63
C LEU A 398 17.99 -13.61 -20.05
N GLN A 399 17.28 -12.60 -20.58
CA GLN A 399 17.52 -12.06 -21.91
C GLN A 399 18.94 -11.51 -22.08
N GLY A 400 19.46 -10.83 -21.06
CA GLY A 400 20.83 -10.30 -21.07
C GLY A 400 21.91 -11.37 -20.98
N SER A 401 21.57 -12.59 -20.53
CA SER A 401 22.50 -13.72 -20.46
C SER A 401 22.64 -14.49 -21.77
N TYR A 402 21.64 -14.40 -22.65
CA TYR A 402 21.66 -15.05 -23.94
C TYR A 402 22.38 -14.19 -24.99
N PRO A 403 23.05 -14.81 -25.98
CA PRO A 403 23.60 -14.07 -27.10
C PRO A 403 22.48 -13.25 -27.78
N PRO A 404 22.78 -12.05 -28.30
CA PRO A 404 21.79 -11.26 -29.01
C PRO A 404 21.20 -12.10 -30.15
N PRO A 405 19.89 -11.97 -30.43
CA PRO A 405 19.31 -12.67 -31.57
C PRO A 405 20.11 -12.32 -32.82
N ALA A 406 20.43 -13.33 -33.62
CA ALA A 406 21.14 -13.11 -34.88
C ALA A 406 20.42 -12.00 -35.65
N PRO A 407 21.14 -11.01 -36.21
CA PRO A 407 20.50 -9.96 -36.98
C PRO A 407 19.61 -10.61 -38.04
N ALA A 408 18.37 -10.13 -38.15
CA ALA A 408 17.45 -10.62 -39.17
C ALA A 408 18.18 -10.63 -40.51
N ALA A 409 18.24 -11.80 -41.15
CA ALA A 409 18.95 -11.94 -42.41
C ALA A 409 18.46 -10.85 -43.37
N PRO A 410 19.35 -10.03 -43.96
CA PRO A 410 18.93 -9.01 -44.89
C PRO A 410 18.27 -9.68 -46.10
N GLY A 411 16.95 -9.53 -46.22
CA GLY A 411 16.20 -9.79 -47.44
C GLY A 411 15.76 -11.24 -47.68
N ALA A 412 14.74 -11.71 -46.96
CA ALA A 412 13.70 -12.48 -47.62
C ALA A 412 12.66 -11.46 -48.12
N ALA A 413 12.76 -11.08 -49.39
CA ALA A 413 11.73 -10.28 -50.04
C ALA A 413 10.37 -10.98 -49.86
N PRO A 414 9.27 -10.26 -49.57
CA PRO A 414 7.95 -10.86 -49.53
C PRO A 414 7.65 -11.49 -50.88
N ALA A 415 7.30 -12.78 -50.86
CA ALA A 415 6.84 -13.49 -52.04
C ALA A 415 5.68 -12.72 -52.68
N ALA A 416 5.81 -12.42 -53.97
CA ALA A 416 4.76 -11.78 -54.74
C ALA A 416 3.46 -12.58 -54.63
N PRO A 417 2.30 -11.93 -54.44
CA PRO A 417 1.02 -12.62 -54.41
C PRO A 417 0.77 -13.34 -55.75
N PRO A 418 0.14 -14.54 -55.74
CA PRO A 418 -0.19 -15.24 -56.98
C PRO A 418 -1.17 -14.38 -57.77
N GLY A 419 -0.73 -13.92 -58.94
CA GLY A 419 -1.58 -13.25 -59.92
C GLY A 419 -2.66 -14.22 -60.39
N GLY A 420 -3.92 -13.87 -60.14
CA GLY A 420 -5.06 -14.53 -60.75
C GLY A 420 -5.07 -14.24 -62.25
N GLY A 421 -4.95 -15.29 -63.05
CA GLY A 421 -5.39 -15.32 -64.44
C GLY A 421 -6.81 -15.89 -64.49
N GLY A 422 -7.68 -15.24 -65.27
CA GLY A 422 -9.06 -15.65 -65.51
C GLY A 422 -9.23 -16.70 -66.58
#